data_AF-A0AAD5VH83-F1
#
_entry.id   AF-A0AAD5VH83-F1
#
_cell.length_a   1.000
_cell.length_b   1.000
_cell.length_c   1.000
_cell.angle_alpha   90.00
_cell.angle_beta   90.00
_cell.angle_gamma   90.00
#
_symmetry.space_group_name_H-M   'P 1'
#
loop_
_entity.id
_entity.type
_entity.pdbx_description
1 polymer ?
#
loop_
_entity_poly.entity_id
_entity_poly.type
_entity_poly.pdbx_seq_one_letter_code
_entity_poly.pdbx_strand_id
1 'polypeptide(L)'
;MLALSSHAVLARALPTALPARSGLRRPAQRRFFWSELYNGLTPAANEFLDLATALPFPPSFPPYASTIILGTVLLRLAFLPTVLWSRSKVLKMEQAQQDVEKMLPTIQQQEFHAMRKEGIRGEKQYLIDTHRERVNGVMTRKFNELIKERKCDPKWTIPVSALVQAPPYIAFSMILSRVAADPLTPFRSESFMTLTSLAHSDPTMTLPIVLGIISMANVDTRNWWLTAAEREREKKYHEWKAAKAEQQGKAYIQSPLKSALRGLSVVRIGLAMLVPGAVQLYWVASAGFGLAQTIVFDLIDSRRRRHKAALEASVKKAAEAPVVKRLIKPLPKVTKK
;
A
#
# COMPACT_ATOMS: atom_id res chain seq x y z
N MET A 1 -27.64 -48.96 64.12
CA MET A 1 -29.01 -48.43 64.30
C MET A 1 -29.39 -47.75 62.99
N LEU A 2 -30.23 -48.32 62.12
CA LEU A 2 -31.72 -48.30 62.20
C LEU A 2 -32.22 -46.88 62.53
N ALA A 3 -33.14 -46.22 61.83
CA ALA A 3 -34.14 -46.55 60.82
C ALA A 3 -34.72 -45.18 60.36
N LEU A 4 -34.98 -44.98 59.07
CA LEU A 4 -36.31 -44.77 58.46
C LEU A 4 -37.21 -43.65 59.01
N SER A 5 -37.55 -42.72 58.10
CA SER A 5 -38.91 -42.19 57.82
C SER A 5 -39.54 -41.28 58.90
N SER A 6 -40.50 -40.38 58.67
CA SER A 6 -41.24 -39.82 57.54
C SER A 6 -42.24 -38.79 58.14
N HIS A 7 -42.92 -38.04 57.27
CA HIS A 7 -44.10 -37.16 57.50
C HIS A 7 -43.77 -35.68 57.76
N ALA A 8 -43.97 -34.75 56.82
CA ALA A 8 -45.17 -34.32 56.08
C ALA A 8 -46.14 -33.45 56.90
N VAL A 9 -46.52 -32.31 56.31
CA VAL A 9 -47.88 -31.73 56.19
C VAL A 9 -47.90 -30.20 56.39
N LEU A 10 -48.03 -29.51 55.25
CA LEU A 10 -48.95 -28.40 54.90
C LEU A 10 -49.17 -27.20 55.85
N ALA A 11 -49.02 -25.99 55.31
CA ALA A 11 -50.16 -25.14 54.92
C ALA A 11 -49.75 -23.80 54.25
N ARG A 12 -50.41 -23.49 53.11
CA ARG A 12 -50.98 -22.20 52.61
C ARG A 12 -50.12 -20.91 52.61
N ALA A 13 -50.20 -19.97 51.66
CA ALA A 13 -50.85 -19.83 50.34
C ALA A 13 -50.42 -18.47 49.71
N LEU A 14 -50.13 -18.47 48.39
CA LEU A 14 -50.37 -17.41 47.36
C LEU A 14 -49.71 -16.00 47.55
N PRO A 15 -49.73 -15.11 46.53
CA PRO A 15 -49.07 -15.19 45.22
C PRO A 15 -48.31 -13.89 44.87
N THR A 16 -47.48 -13.87 43.83
CA THR A 16 -47.48 -12.85 42.75
C THR A 16 -46.24 -12.96 41.89
N ALA A 17 -46.46 -13.42 40.66
CA ALA A 17 -45.48 -13.40 39.60
C ALA A 17 -45.26 -11.94 39.14
N LEU A 18 -44.03 -11.46 39.25
CA LEU A 18 -43.57 -10.27 38.53
C LEU A 18 -43.15 -10.68 37.11
N PRO A 19 -43.60 -9.98 36.06
CA PRO A 19 -43.20 -10.31 34.70
C PRO A 19 -41.74 -9.90 34.47
N ALA A 20 -40.92 -10.88 34.07
CA ALA A 20 -39.54 -10.67 33.66
C ALA A 20 -39.46 -9.78 32.41
N ARG A 21 -39.24 -8.48 32.62
CA ARG A 21 -38.78 -7.56 31.58
C ARG A 21 -37.26 -7.65 31.47
N SER A 22 -36.78 -8.59 30.64
CA SER A 22 -35.42 -8.54 30.10
C SER A 22 -35.47 -8.85 28.61
N GLY A 23 -35.85 -7.85 27.82
CA GLY A 23 -35.67 -7.85 26.38
C GLY A 23 -34.18 -7.71 26.04
N LEU A 24 -33.43 -8.81 26.19
CA LEU A 24 -32.12 -8.94 25.56
C LEU A 24 -32.35 -9.04 24.04
N ARG A 25 -32.28 -7.88 23.38
CA ARG A 25 -32.17 -7.80 21.92
C ARG A 25 -30.92 -8.59 21.49
N ARG A 26 -31.12 -9.83 21.03
CA ARG A 26 -30.09 -10.61 20.34
C ARG A 26 -29.64 -9.83 19.09
N PRO A 27 -28.34 -9.65 18.83
CA PRO A 27 -27.86 -9.08 17.58
C PRO A 27 -27.99 -10.13 16.47
N ALA A 28 -29.21 -10.37 15.99
CA ALA A 28 -29.49 -11.20 14.83
C ALA A 28 -29.48 -10.32 13.59
N GLN A 29 -28.35 -10.24 12.86
CA GLN A 29 -28.33 -9.93 11.41
C GLN A 29 -26.95 -9.87 10.74
N ARG A 30 -25.82 -10.02 11.43
CA ARG A 30 -24.49 -9.97 10.77
C ARG A 30 -23.95 -11.30 10.22
N ARG A 31 -24.57 -12.44 10.55
CA ARG A 31 -24.14 -13.76 10.02
C ARG A 31 -24.59 -14.02 8.59
N PHE A 32 -25.64 -13.33 8.13
CA PHE A 32 -26.31 -13.63 6.85
C PHE A 32 -25.39 -13.40 5.63
N PHE A 33 -24.73 -12.24 5.56
CA PHE A 33 -23.91 -11.88 4.40
C PHE A 33 -22.72 -12.82 4.16
N TRP A 34 -21.97 -13.16 5.21
CA TRP A 34 -20.79 -14.02 5.06
C TRP A 34 -21.17 -15.46 4.73
N SER A 35 -22.26 -15.99 5.30
CA SER A 35 -22.73 -17.33 4.94
C SER A 35 -23.29 -17.39 3.52
N GLU A 36 -23.99 -16.34 3.07
CA GLU A 36 -24.56 -16.28 1.73
C GLU A 36 -23.45 -16.14 0.67
N LEU A 37 -22.46 -15.29 0.92
CA LEU A 37 -21.26 -15.20 0.08
C LEU A 37 -20.50 -16.53 0.05
N TYR A 38 -20.29 -17.15 1.22
CA TYR A 38 -19.56 -18.41 1.32
C TYR A 38 -20.28 -19.59 0.62
N ASN A 39 -21.61 -19.60 0.64
CA ASN A 39 -22.41 -20.60 -0.05
C ASN A 39 -22.51 -20.31 -1.55
N GLY A 40 -22.59 -19.04 -1.95
CA GLY A 40 -22.57 -18.63 -3.36
C GLY A 40 -21.25 -18.98 -4.08
N LEU A 41 -20.15 -19.16 -3.34
CA LEU A 41 -18.84 -19.55 -3.88
C LEU A 41 -18.67 -21.07 -4.03
N THR A 42 -19.65 -21.89 -3.65
CA THR A 42 -19.59 -23.36 -3.78
C THR A 42 -19.40 -23.84 -5.22
N PRO A 43 -20.14 -23.33 -6.22
CA PRO A 43 -19.96 -23.75 -7.61
C PRO A 43 -18.54 -23.46 -8.10
N ALA A 44 -18.01 -22.28 -7.79
CA ALA A 44 -16.66 -21.87 -8.16
C ALA A 44 -15.57 -22.76 -7.51
N ALA A 45 -15.82 -23.32 -6.33
CA ALA A 45 -14.91 -24.27 -5.69
C ALA A 45 -14.83 -25.61 -6.45
N ASN A 46 -15.96 -26.10 -6.97
CA ASN A 46 -15.99 -27.31 -7.79
C ASN A 46 -15.37 -27.06 -9.18
N GLU A 47 -15.73 -25.94 -9.82
CA GLU A 47 -15.13 -25.53 -11.10
C GLU A 47 -13.62 -25.36 -11.01
N PHE A 48 -13.10 -24.88 -9.86
CA PHE A 48 -11.67 -24.81 -9.63
C PHE A 48 -11.00 -26.19 -9.65
N LEU A 49 -11.62 -27.20 -9.03
CA LEU A 49 -11.09 -28.57 -9.03
C LEU A 49 -11.11 -29.17 -10.43
N ASP A 50 -12.19 -28.96 -11.17
CA ASP A 50 -12.33 -29.42 -12.55
C ASP A 50 -11.28 -28.74 -13.45
N LEU A 51 -11.09 -27.42 -13.33
CA LEU A 51 -10.06 -26.69 -14.05
C LEU A 51 -8.65 -27.21 -13.74
N ALA A 52 -8.37 -27.51 -12.48
CA ALA A 52 -7.04 -27.98 -12.08
C ALA A 52 -6.67 -29.33 -12.70
N THR A 53 -7.66 -30.19 -12.95
CA THR A 53 -7.47 -31.49 -13.61
C THR A 53 -7.52 -31.39 -15.13
N ALA A 54 -8.26 -30.42 -15.68
CA ALA A 54 -8.35 -30.19 -17.12
C ALA A 54 -7.11 -29.51 -17.72
N LEU A 55 -6.34 -28.76 -16.92
CA LEU A 55 -5.13 -28.09 -17.39
C LEU A 55 -4.02 -29.11 -17.70
N PRO A 56 -3.39 -29.04 -18.89
CA PRO A 56 -2.35 -29.99 -19.30
C PRO A 56 -1.01 -29.65 -18.65
N PHE A 57 -0.89 -29.84 -17.33
CA PHE A 57 0.38 -29.69 -16.63
C PHE A 57 1.31 -30.87 -16.93
N PRO A 58 2.64 -30.65 -17.01
CA PRO A 58 3.59 -31.76 -17.06
C PRO A 58 3.44 -32.65 -15.82
N PRO A 59 3.68 -33.97 -15.92
CA PRO A 59 3.51 -34.90 -14.80
C PRO A 59 4.36 -34.58 -13.56
N SER A 60 5.43 -33.81 -13.72
CA SER A 60 6.29 -33.36 -12.63
C SER A 60 5.67 -32.24 -11.77
N PHE A 61 4.61 -31.59 -12.26
CA PHE A 61 3.97 -30.47 -11.57
C PHE A 61 2.69 -30.92 -10.85
N PRO A 62 2.55 -30.61 -9.56
CA PRO A 62 1.31 -30.88 -8.84
C PRO A 62 0.17 -30.02 -9.43
N PRO A 63 -0.94 -30.63 -9.89
CA PRO A 63 -1.98 -29.93 -10.63
C PRO A 63 -2.66 -28.84 -9.81
N TYR A 64 -3.00 -29.08 -8.53
CA TYR A 64 -3.74 -28.09 -7.74
C TYR A 64 -2.87 -26.90 -7.35
N ALA A 65 -1.67 -27.13 -6.82
CA ALA A 65 -0.70 -26.09 -6.49
C ALA A 65 -0.32 -25.24 -7.70
N SER A 66 -0.10 -25.88 -8.86
CA SER A 66 0.22 -25.17 -10.10
C SER A 66 -0.96 -24.32 -10.57
N THR A 67 -2.19 -24.82 -10.45
CA THR A 67 -3.41 -24.07 -10.76
C THR A 67 -3.59 -22.87 -9.82
N ILE A 68 -3.29 -23.02 -8.52
CA ILE A 68 -3.31 -21.89 -7.57
C ILE A 68 -2.32 -20.81 -8.02
N ILE A 69 -1.08 -21.18 -8.34
CA ILE A 69 -0.04 -20.23 -8.75
C ILE A 69 -0.44 -19.56 -10.08
N LEU A 70 -0.84 -20.34 -11.08
CA LEU A 70 -1.24 -19.83 -12.39
C LEU A 70 -2.45 -18.91 -12.29
N GLY A 71 -3.51 -19.35 -11.60
CA GLY A 71 -4.70 -18.56 -11.35
C GLY A 71 -4.38 -17.25 -10.62
N THR A 72 -3.43 -17.27 -9.68
CA THR A 72 -2.93 -16.06 -9.02
C THR A 72 -2.29 -15.10 -10.01
N VAL A 73 -1.39 -15.59 -10.86
CA VAL A 73 -0.70 -14.77 -11.86
C VAL A 73 -1.70 -14.18 -12.84
N LEU A 74 -2.63 -14.98 -13.36
CA LEU A 74 -3.68 -14.53 -14.28
C LEU A 74 -4.57 -13.47 -13.65
N LEU A 75 -5.02 -13.69 -12.41
CA LEU A 75 -5.83 -12.71 -11.67
C LEU A 75 -5.07 -11.40 -11.47
N ARG A 76 -3.78 -11.47 -11.12
CA ARG A 76 -2.93 -10.29 -10.96
C ARG A 76 -2.71 -9.54 -12.27
N LEU A 77 -2.52 -10.26 -13.38
CA LEU A 77 -2.41 -9.68 -14.72
C LEU A 77 -3.71 -9.01 -15.15
N ALA A 78 -4.87 -9.59 -14.83
CA ALA A 78 -6.17 -8.98 -15.13
C ALA A 78 -6.34 -7.62 -14.43
N PHE A 79 -5.80 -7.45 -13.22
CA PHE A 79 -5.83 -6.17 -12.48
C PHE A 79 -4.64 -5.23 -12.77
N LEU A 80 -3.68 -5.67 -13.59
CA LEU A 80 -2.51 -4.86 -13.94
C LEU A 80 -2.86 -3.49 -14.55
N PRO A 81 -3.85 -3.37 -15.46
CA PRO A 81 -4.25 -2.07 -16.02
C PRO A 81 -4.67 -1.06 -14.94
N THR A 82 -5.42 -1.50 -13.92
CA THR A 82 -5.85 -0.67 -12.80
C THR A 82 -4.65 -0.17 -11.99
N VAL A 83 -3.66 -1.04 -11.78
CA VAL A 83 -2.42 -0.65 -11.08
C VAL A 83 -1.63 0.37 -11.90
N LEU A 84 -1.48 0.15 -13.21
CA LEU A 84 -0.80 1.08 -14.11
C LEU A 84 -1.49 2.45 -14.13
N TRP A 85 -2.83 2.46 -14.15
CA TRP A 85 -3.63 3.68 -14.05
C TRP A 85 -3.35 4.41 -12.73
N SER A 86 -3.45 3.74 -11.59
CA SER A 86 -3.19 4.34 -10.26
C SER A 86 -1.76 4.89 -10.18
N ARG A 87 -0.77 4.13 -10.66
CA ARG A 87 0.64 4.56 -10.72
C ARG A 87 0.82 5.81 -11.59
N SER A 88 0.21 5.85 -12.78
CA SER A 88 0.33 7.00 -13.69
C SER A 88 -0.12 8.31 -13.02
N LYS A 89 -1.10 8.23 -12.11
CA LYS A 89 -1.63 9.36 -11.37
C LYS A 89 -0.72 9.78 -10.22
N VAL A 90 -0.11 8.82 -9.52
CA VAL A 90 0.93 9.10 -8.53
C VAL A 90 2.13 9.81 -9.18
N LEU A 91 2.54 9.39 -10.37
CA LEU A 91 3.63 10.03 -11.12
C LEU A 91 3.28 11.47 -11.53
N LYS A 92 2.03 11.74 -11.95
CA LYS A 92 1.57 13.11 -12.25
C LYS A 92 1.57 14.00 -11.02
N MET A 93 1.26 13.45 -9.85
CA MET A 93 1.32 14.15 -8.56
C MET A 93 2.76 14.47 -8.17
N GLU A 94 3.69 13.53 -8.34
CA GLU A 94 5.12 13.76 -8.10
C GLU A 94 5.65 14.90 -9.00
N GLN A 95 5.25 14.92 -10.28
CA GLN A 95 5.58 16.01 -11.20
C GLN A 95 4.98 17.34 -10.73
N ALA A 96 3.72 17.36 -10.29
CA ALA A 96 3.10 18.59 -9.77
C ALA A 96 3.85 19.13 -8.55
N GLN A 97 4.32 18.24 -7.66
CA GLN A 97 5.15 18.64 -6.52
C GLN A 97 6.49 19.24 -6.96
N GLN A 98 7.16 18.64 -7.95
CA GLN A 98 8.41 19.17 -8.50
C GLN A 98 8.22 20.53 -9.18
N ASP A 99 7.10 20.74 -9.87
CA ASP A 99 6.80 22.01 -10.54
C ASP A 99 6.56 23.14 -9.53
N VAL A 100 5.87 22.86 -8.42
CA VAL A 100 5.72 23.83 -7.32
C VAL A 100 7.06 24.14 -6.66
N GLU A 101 7.92 23.13 -6.45
CA GLU A 101 9.25 23.32 -5.88
C GLU A 101 10.13 24.23 -6.76
N LYS A 102 10.02 24.13 -8.09
CA LYS A 102 10.71 25.03 -9.04
C LYS A 102 10.19 26.47 -8.99
N MET A 103 8.91 26.67 -8.65
CA MET A 103 8.30 28.01 -8.51
C MET A 103 8.58 28.66 -7.15
N LEU A 104 9.09 27.89 -6.18
CA LEU A 104 9.40 28.38 -4.83
C LEU A 104 10.17 29.71 -4.79
N PRO A 105 11.30 29.91 -5.50
CA PRO A 105 12.05 31.17 -5.42
C PRO A 105 11.23 32.36 -5.93
N THR A 106 10.40 32.16 -6.96
CA THR A 106 9.52 33.21 -7.50
C THR A 106 8.41 33.56 -6.51
N ILE A 107 7.80 32.57 -5.88
CA ILE A 107 6.77 32.77 -4.85
C ILE A 107 7.36 33.49 -3.64
N GLN A 108 8.56 33.11 -3.19
CA GLN A 108 9.26 33.79 -2.11
C GLN A 108 9.50 35.28 -2.41
N GLN A 109 9.96 35.60 -3.63
CA GLN A 109 10.16 37.00 -4.02
C GLN A 109 8.83 37.77 -4.07
N GLN A 110 7.78 37.19 -4.65
CA GLN A 110 6.46 37.81 -4.75
C GLN A 110 5.87 38.12 -3.38
N GLU A 111 5.89 37.16 -2.46
CA GLU A 111 5.39 37.33 -1.11
C GLU A 111 6.23 38.32 -0.30
N PHE A 112 7.55 38.34 -0.49
CA PHE A 112 8.41 39.34 0.15
C PHE A 112 8.06 40.77 -0.31
N HIS A 113 7.86 40.97 -1.62
CA HIS A 113 7.41 42.25 -2.15
C HIS A 113 6.00 42.62 -1.68
N ALA A 114 5.08 41.66 -1.56
CA ALA A 114 3.74 41.89 -1.03
C ALA A 114 3.78 42.33 0.44
N MET A 115 4.54 41.63 1.29
CA MET A 115 4.73 42.02 2.70
C MET A 115 5.32 43.41 2.85
N ARG A 116 6.25 43.80 1.97
CA ARG A 116 6.84 45.14 1.96
C ARG A 116 5.81 46.22 1.56
N LYS A 117 4.92 45.92 0.61
CA LYS A 117 3.84 46.84 0.18
C LYS A 117 2.75 46.99 1.24
N GLU A 118 2.40 45.90 1.92
CA GLU A 118 1.42 45.90 3.02
C GLU A 118 1.95 46.58 4.28
N GLY A 119 3.23 46.96 4.31
CA GLY A 119 3.83 47.68 5.43
C GLY A 119 3.94 46.84 6.71
N ILE A 120 3.97 45.51 6.60
CA ILE A 120 4.08 44.61 7.76
C ILE A 120 5.45 44.85 8.40
N ARG A 121 5.42 45.34 9.64
CA ARG A 121 6.59 45.62 10.46
C ARG A 121 6.49 44.81 11.75
N GLY A 122 7.63 44.35 12.25
CA GLY A 122 7.70 43.57 13.48
C GLY A 122 9.11 43.09 13.73
N GLU A 123 9.26 42.30 14.77
CA GLU A 123 10.51 41.62 15.10
C GLU A 123 10.95 40.70 13.94
N LYS A 124 12.26 40.55 13.75
CA LYS A 124 12.84 39.74 12.66
C LYS A 124 12.26 38.32 12.62
N GLN A 125 12.06 37.70 13.77
CA GLN A 125 11.52 36.35 13.87
C GLN A 125 10.06 36.26 13.40
N TYR A 126 9.22 37.21 13.83
CA TYR A 126 7.82 37.31 13.41
C TYR A 126 7.68 37.50 11.89
N LEU A 127 8.55 38.31 11.28
CA LEU A 127 8.56 38.51 9.83
C LEU A 127 8.95 37.24 9.07
N ILE A 128 9.94 36.49 9.55
CA ILE A 128 10.36 35.22 8.95
C ILE A 128 9.24 34.17 9.03
N ASP A 129 8.57 34.07 10.17
CA ASP A 129 7.51 33.08 10.38
C ASP A 129 6.27 33.42 9.55
N THR A 130 5.84 34.69 9.56
CA THR A 130 4.73 35.18 8.73
C THR A 130 5.00 34.97 7.24
N HIS A 131 6.22 35.27 6.79
CA HIS A 131 6.62 35.03 5.39
C HIS A 131 6.56 33.55 5.04
N ARG A 132 7.09 32.67 5.90
CA ARG A 132 7.03 31.21 5.71
C ARG A 132 5.61 30.70 5.64
N GLU A 133 4.72 31.16 6.53
CA GLU A 133 3.32 30.76 6.52
C GLU A 133 2.60 31.17 5.24
N ARG A 134 2.80 32.41 4.78
CA ARG A 134 2.25 32.89 3.51
C ARG A 134 2.75 32.09 2.32
N VAL A 135 4.07 31.89 2.21
CA VAL A 135 4.67 31.08 1.14
C VAL A 135 4.13 29.66 1.17
N ASN A 136 4.03 29.03 2.34
CA ASN A 136 3.45 27.68 2.49
C ASN A 136 1.97 27.64 2.07
N GLY A 137 1.20 28.67 2.42
CA GLY A 137 -0.20 28.81 2.02
C GLY A 137 -0.35 28.91 0.50
N VAL A 138 0.46 29.75 -0.15
CA VAL A 138 0.47 29.92 -1.62
C VAL A 138 0.93 28.64 -2.32
N MET A 139 2.00 27.99 -1.83
CA MET A 139 2.44 26.69 -2.36
C MET A 139 1.36 25.62 -2.27
N THR A 140 0.66 25.54 -1.14
CA THR A 140 -0.43 24.56 -0.95
C THR A 140 -1.58 24.83 -1.92
N ARG A 141 -1.94 26.11 -2.14
CA ARG A 141 -2.96 26.49 -3.12
C ARG A 141 -2.55 26.12 -4.54
N LYS A 142 -1.31 26.44 -4.94
CA LYS A 142 -0.76 26.12 -6.26
C LYS A 142 -0.67 24.61 -6.50
N PHE A 143 -0.26 23.85 -5.48
CA PHE A 143 -0.25 22.40 -5.55
C PHE A 143 -1.66 21.82 -5.77
N ASN A 144 -2.66 22.30 -5.03
CA ASN A 144 -4.04 21.87 -5.20
C ASN A 144 -4.62 22.27 -6.58
N GLU A 145 -4.25 23.45 -7.09
CA GLU A 145 -4.60 23.91 -8.43
C GLU A 145 -4.04 22.96 -9.51
N LEU A 146 -2.76 22.60 -9.43
CA LEU A 146 -2.12 21.65 -10.33
C LEU A 146 -2.70 20.23 -10.21
N ILE A 147 -3.06 19.78 -9.00
CA ILE A 147 -3.74 18.50 -8.80
C ILE A 147 -5.08 18.46 -9.53
N LYS A 148 -5.86 19.55 -9.41
CA LYS A 148 -7.17 19.68 -10.04
C LYS A 148 -7.05 19.74 -11.56
N GLU A 149 -6.10 20.53 -12.07
CA GLU A 149 -5.80 20.64 -13.50
C GLU A 149 -5.40 19.27 -14.10
N ARG A 150 -4.52 18.53 -13.40
CA ARG A 150 -4.00 17.23 -13.85
C ARG A 150 -4.92 16.04 -13.51
N LYS A 151 -6.05 16.29 -12.83
CA LYS A 151 -7.03 15.28 -12.38
C LYS A 151 -6.36 14.13 -11.61
N CYS A 152 -5.52 14.47 -10.62
CA CYS A 152 -4.76 13.50 -9.82
C CYS A 152 -5.06 13.58 -8.32
N ASP A 153 -6.34 13.55 -7.95
CA ASP A 153 -6.76 13.65 -6.54
C ASP A 153 -6.22 12.49 -5.67
N PRO A 154 -5.42 12.78 -4.63
CA PRO A 154 -4.74 11.74 -3.85
C PRO A 154 -5.69 10.90 -3.00
N LYS A 155 -6.82 11.48 -2.56
CA LYS A 155 -7.77 10.86 -1.63
C LYS A 155 -8.44 9.61 -2.21
N TRP A 156 -8.65 9.59 -3.52
CA TRP A 156 -9.28 8.45 -4.21
C TRP A 156 -8.26 7.63 -4.97
N THR A 157 -7.28 8.27 -5.60
CA THR A 157 -6.43 7.57 -6.56
C THR A 157 -5.44 6.60 -5.94
N ILE A 158 -4.96 6.89 -4.72
CA ILE A 158 -4.03 6.03 -3.98
C ILE A 158 -4.72 4.76 -3.44
N PRO A 159 -5.86 4.83 -2.71
CA PRO A 159 -6.49 3.62 -2.17
C PRO A 159 -7.21 2.75 -3.22
N VAL A 160 -7.61 3.30 -4.38
CA VAL A 160 -8.40 2.55 -5.39
C VAL A 160 -7.75 1.24 -5.81
N SER A 161 -6.43 1.21 -6.02
CA SER A 161 -5.76 -0.04 -6.42
C SER A 161 -5.91 -1.14 -5.37
N ALA A 162 -5.84 -0.80 -4.08
CA ALA A 162 -6.01 -1.76 -3.00
C ALA A 162 -7.48 -2.20 -2.87
N LEU A 163 -8.41 -1.25 -3.00
CA LEU A 163 -9.85 -1.52 -2.90
C LEU A 163 -10.37 -2.42 -4.02
N VAL A 164 -9.85 -2.28 -5.24
CA VAL A 164 -10.25 -3.12 -6.38
C VAL A 164 -9.69 -4.54 -6.25
N GLN A 165 -8.48 -4.70 -5.68
CA GLN A 165 -7.84 -6.01 -5.53
C GLN A 165 -8.32 -6.81 -4.32
N ALA A 166 -8.85 -6.16 -3.29
CA ALA A 166 -9.26 -6.82 -2.05
C ALA A 166 -10.41 -7.83 -2.25
N PRO A 167 -11.52 -7.54 -2.98
CA PRO A 167 -12.61 -8.49 -3.14
C PRO A 167 -12.19 -9.80 -3.82
N PRO A 168 -11.47 -9.79 -4.97
CA PRO A 168 -10.96 -11.02 -5.58
C PRO A 168 -10.01 -11.78 -4.67
N TYR A 169 -9.17 -11.08 -3.90
CA TYR A 169 -8.25 -11.71 -2.95
C TYR A 169 -8.98 -12.46 -1.84
N ILE A 170 -10.02 -11.84 -1.28
CA ILE A 170 -10.86 -12.45 -0.26
C ILE A 170 -11.64 -13.62 -0.86
N ALA A 171 -12.30 -13.42 -2.00
CA ALA A 171 -13.11 -14.44 -2.67
C ALA A 171 -12.29 -15.69 -3.00
N PHE A 172 -11.10 -15.54 -3.59
CA PHE A 172 -10.24 -16.67 -3.90
C PHE A 172 -9.72 -17.38 -2.65
N SER A 173 -9.39 -16.62 -1.59
CA SER A 173 -9.02 -17.21 -0.29
C SER A 173 -10.18 -18.04 0.30
N MET A 174 -11.43 -17.57 0.16
CA MET A 174 -12.61 -18.28 0.63
C MET A 174 -12.89 -19.54 -0.18
N ILE A 175 -12.73 -19.49 -1.51
CA ILE A 175 -12.83 -20.66 -2.40
C ILE A 175 -11.83 -21.73 -1.96
N LEU A 176 -10.55 -21.38 -1.82
CA LEU A 176 -9.51 -22.33 -1.43
C LEU A 176 -9.72 -22.86 -0.01
N SER A 177 -10.17 -22.01 0.93
CA SER A 177 -10.51 -22.44 2.29
C SER A 177 -11.66 -23.45 2.30
N ARG A 178 -12.65 -23.26 1.42
CA ARG A 178 -13.78 -24.17 1.29
C ARG A 178 -13.35 -25.53 0.74
N VAL A 179 -12.56 -25.53 -0.34
CA VAL A 179 -12.02 -26.77 -0.92
C VAL A 179 -11.15 -27.52 0.09
N ALA A 180 -10.37 -26.80 0.90
CA ALA A 180 -9.54 -27.41 1.95
C ALA A 180 -10.34 -27.96 3.14
N ALA A 181 -11.52 -27.40 3.42
CA ALA A 181 -12.36 -27.82 4.54
C ALA A 181 -13.12 -29.13 4.27
N ASP A 182 -13.32 -29.51 3.01
CA ASP A 182 -13.97 -30.76 2.65
C ASP A 182 -13.04 -31.95 2.98
N PRO A 183 -13.48 -32.91 3.82
CA PRO A 183 -12.65 -34.07 4.18
C PRO A 183 -12.29 -34.98 3.01
N LEU A 184 -13.08 -34.98 1.92
CA LEU A 184 -12.87 -35.82 0.72
C LEU A 184 -12.12 -35.08 -0.39
N THR A 185 -11.60 -33.89 -0.11
CA THR A 185 -10.90 -33.06 -1.09
C THR A 185 -9.60 -33.71 -1.60
N PRO A 186 -9.29 -33.55 -2.89
CA PRO A 186 -8.00 -33.98 -3.43
C PRO A 186 -6.82 -33.11 -2.92
N PHE A 187 -7.08 -31.99 -2.23
CA PHE A 187 -6.00 -31.22 -1.56
C PHE A 187 -5.28 -32.01 -0.46
N ARG A 188 -5.86 -33.11 0.01
CA ARG A 188 -5.24 -33.97 1.02
C ARG A 188 -4.15 -34.87 0.47
N SER A 189 -4.24 -35.28 -0.79
CA SER A 189 -3.27 -36.18 -1.43
C SER A 189 -2.09 -35.42 -2.04
N GLU A 190 -2.24 -34.12 -2.32
CA GLU A 190 -1.19 -33.34 -2.96
C GLU A 190 -0.31 -32.62 -1.93
N SER A 191 1.00 -32.83 -2.04
CA SER A 191 2.06 -32.12 -1.32
C SER A 191 2.78 -31.13 -2.24
N PHE A 192 3.18 -29.97 -1.73
CA PHE A 192 3.94 -28.98 -2.51
C PHE A 192 4.95 -28.22 -1.66
N MET A 193 6.22 -28.24 -2.07
CA MET A 193 7.34 -27.65 -1.33
C MET A 193 7.41 -28.15 0.13
N THR A 194 7.12 -27.29 1.10
CA THR A 194 7.11 -27.62 2.53
C THR A 194 5.74 -28.11 3.03
N LEU A 195 4.69 -28.00 2.20
CA LEU A 195 3.37 -28.51 2.52
C LEU A 195 3.33 -30.02 2.33
N THR A 196 3.01 -30.74 3.41
CA THR A 196 2.67 -32.16 3.35
C THR A 196 1.28 -32.39 2.74
N SER A 197 0.40 -31.39 2.82
CA SER A 197 -0.93 -31.37 2.23
C SER A 197 -1.39 -29.94 1.99
N LEU A 198 -2.08 -29.67 0.88
CA LEU A 198 -2.70 -28.36 0.63
C LEU A 198 -3.89 -28.04 1.56
N ALA A 199 -4.54 -29.07 2.13
CA ALA A 199 -5.72 -28.90 2.98
C ALA A 199 -5.38 -28.46 4.41
N HIS A 200 -4.16 -28.73 4.88
CA HIS A 200 -3.72 -28.42 6.23
C HIS A 200 -2.73 -27.26 6.23
N SER A 201 -2.58 -26.59 7.36
CA SER A 201 -1.57 -25.53 7.53
C SER A 201 -0.16 -26.10 7.42
N ASP A 202 0.80 -25.32 6.89
CA ASP A 202 2.20 -25.74 6.79
C ASP A 202 2.79 -26.14 8.15
N PRO A 203 3.12 -27.42 8.39
CA PRO A 203 3.65 -27.85 9.69
C PRO A 203 5.02 -27.26 9.99
N THR A 204 5.77 -26.82 8.97
CA THR A 204 7.14 -26.29 9.12
C THR A 204 7.17 -24.78 9.38
N MET A 205 6.03 -24.09 9.28
CA MET A 205 5.95 -22.62 9.34
C MET A 205 6.75 -21.89 8.26
N THR A 206 7.26 -22.59 7.25
CA THR A 206 8.11 -21.99 6.21
C THR A 206 7.32 -21.02 5.35
N LEU A 207 6.15 -21.41 4.83
CA LEU A 207 5.33 -20.53 3.99
C LEU A 207 4.83 -19.28 4.73
N PRO A 208 4.33 -19.35 5.99
CA PRO A 208 4.02 -18.17 6.79
C PRO A 208 5.21 -17.22 6.96
N ILE A 209 6.40 -17.75 7.25
CA ILE A 209 7.62 -16.93 7.43
C ILE A 209 8.02 -16.27 6.10
N VAL A 210 8.04 -17.03 5.01
CA VAL A 210 8.32 -16.52 3.66
C VAL A 210 7.33 -15.42 3.28
N LEU A 211 6.03 -15.60 3.57
CA LEU A 211 5.01 -14.58 3.34
C LEU A 211 5.29 -13.30 4.13
N GLY A 212 5.71 -13.43 5.39
CA GLY A 212 6.10 -12.31 6.24
C GLY A 212 7.29 -11.55 5.66
N ILE A 213 8.33 -12.26 5.21
CA ILE A 213 9.52 -11.68 4.58
C ILE A 213 9.15 -10.95 3.28
N ILE A 214 8.37 -11.57 2.40
CA ILE A 214 7.93 -10.94 1.15
C ILE A 214 7.05 -9.71 1.44
N SER A 215 6.20 -9.77 2.47
CA SER A 215 5.38 -8.61 2.88
C SER A 215 6.25 -7.47 3.39
N MET A 216 7.27 -7.77 4.20
CA MET A 216 8.25 -6.79 4.66
C MET A 216 9.02 -6.17 3.49
N ALA A 217 9.47 -6.99 2.55
CA ALA A 217 10.14 -6.53 1.34
C ALA A 217 9.26 -5.57 0.54
N ASN A 218 7.96 -5.88 0.37
CA ASN A 218 7.01 -4.98 -0.30
C ASN A 218 6.90 -3.59 0.37
N VAL A 219 7.03 -3.51 1.69
CA VAL A 219 7.01 -2.23 2.42
C VAL A 219 8.28 -1.41 2.16
N ASP A 220 9.42 -2.08 2.04
CA ASP A 220 10.74 -1.44 1.96
C ASP A 220 11.32 -1.30 0.55
N THR A 221 10.71 -1.93 -0.47
CA THR A 221 11.24 -1.97 -1.85
C THR A 221 11.54 -0.57 -2.39
N ARG A 222 10.68 0.42 -2.09
CA ARG A 222 10.89 1.81 -2.53
C ARG A 222 12.20 2.41 -2.01
N ASN A 223 12.63 2.02 -0.81
CA ASN A 223 13.85 2.54 -0.20
C ASN A 223 15.12 1.93 -0.84
N TRP A 224 15.02 0.75 -1.47
CA TRP A 224 16.16 0.05 -2.07
C TRP A 224 16.76 0.83 -3.25
N TRP A 225 15.92 1.57 -3.97
CA TRP A 225 16.31 2.30 -5.19
C TRP A 225 16.49 3.82 -4.99
N LEU A 226 16.52 4.28 -3.72
CA LEU A 226 16.80 5.67 -3.38
C LEU A 226 18.27 6.02 -3.66
N THR A 227 18.49 7.14 -4.34
CA THR A 227 19.83 7.69 -4.60
C THR A 227 20.42 8.28 -3.31
N ALA A 228 21.75 8.33 -3.16
CA ALA A 228 22.40 8.92 -1.98
C ALA A 228 21.91 10.35 -1.68
N ALA A 229 21.74 11.17 -2.72
CA ALA A 229 21.20 12.52 -2.60
C ALA A 229 19.74 12.55 -2.09
N GLU A 230 18.91 11.56 -2.46
CA GLU A 230 17.51 11.48 -2.00
C GLU A 230 17.46 11.10 -0.51
N ARG A 231 18.31 10.16 -0.07
CA ARG A 231 18.41 9.79 1.36
C ARG A 231 18.86 10.96 2.23
N GLU A 232 19.80 11.77 1.76
CA GLU A 232 20.22 12.97 2.48
C GLU A 232 19.10 14.01 2.57
N ARG A 233 18.32 14.20 1.50
CA ARG A 233 17.14 15.09 1.52
C ARG A 233 16.11 14.61 2.53
N GLU A 234 15.82 13.31 2.59
CA GLU A 234 14.91 12.73 3.58
C GLU A 234 15.41 12.96 5.01
N LYS A 235 16.70 12.73 5.29
CA LYS A 235 17.30 13.00 6.60
C LYS A 235 17.16 14.46 7.00
N LYS A 236 17.55 15.40 6.12
CA LYS A 236 17.42 16.84 6.36
C LYS A 236 15.98 17.27 6.59
N TYR A 237 15.04 16.65 5.88
CA TYR A 237 13.60 16.89 6.08
C TYR A 237 13.11 16.41 7.45
N HIS A 238 13.56 15.23 7.88
CA HIS A 238 13.24 14.69 9.21
C HIS A 238 13.86 15.52 10.33
N GLU A 239 15.12 15.93 10.20
CA GLU A 239 15.81 16.83 11.14
C GLU A 239 15.11 18.20 11.21
N TRP A 240 14.75 18.79 10.07
CA TRP A 240 14.01 20.05 10.03
C TRP A 240 12.63 19.92 10.70
N LYS A 241 11.92 18.82 10.48
CA LYS A 241 10.64 18.57 11.17
C LYS A 241 10.81 18.34 12.66
N ALA A 242 11.88 17.65 13.08
CA ALA A 242 12.20 17.44 14.48
C ALA A 242 12.45 18.78 15.18
N ALA A 243 13.32 19.62 14.61
CA ALA A 243 13.60 20.96 15.14
C ALA A 243 12.34 21.84 15.19
N LYS A 244 11.46 21.76 14.17
CA LYS A 244 10.19 22.50 14.17
C LYS A 244 9.24 22.00 15.27
N ALA A 245 9.18 20.70 15.51
CA ALA A 245 8.32 20.15 16.55
C ALA A 245 8.82 20.53 17.94
N GLU A 246 10.14 20.52 18.15
CA GLU A 246 10.80 20.98 19.37
C GLU A 246 10.48 22.45 19.67
N GLN A 247 10.58 23.33 18.65
CA GLN A 247 10.16 24.73 18.76
C GLN A 247 8.68 24.91 19.11
N GLN A 248 7.83 23.97 18.70
CA GLN A 248 6.40 23.97 19.00
C GLN A 248 6.06 23.25 20.31
N GLY A 249 7.05 22.78 21.07
CA GLY A 249 6.85 22.01 22.31
C GLY A 249 6.14 20.67 22.08
N LYS A 250 6.16 20.13 20.84
CA LYS A 250 5.51 18.88 20.46
C LYS A 250 6.56 17.82 20.17
N ALA A 251 6.33 16.59 20.63
CA ALA A 251 7.17 15.47 20.24
C ALA A 251 7.07 15.22 18.73
N TYR A 252 8.21 15.18 18.03
CA TYR A 252 8.25 14.78 16.63
C TYR A 252 8.10 13.26 16.51
N ILE A 253 6.94 12.82 16.06
CA ILE A 253 6.70 11.42 15.74
C ILE A 253 6.76 11.29 14.22
N GLN A 254 7.78 10.58 13.70
CA GLN A 254 7.81 10.20 12.30
C GLN A 254 6.53 9.43 11.96
N SER A 255 6.02 9.57 10.73
CA SER A 255 4.78 8.90 10.33
C SER A 255 4.87 7.41 10.69
N PRO A 256 4.01 6.92 11.61
CA PRO A 256 4.08 5.54 12.07
C PRO A 256 3.65 4.56 10.99
N LEU A 257 3.25 5.04 9.81
CA LEU A 257 2.72 4.21 8.72
C LEU A 257 3.72 3.12 8.27
N LYS A 258 5.00 3.46 8.05
CA LYS A 258 6.00 2.44 7.67
C LYS A 258 6.16 1.40 8.77
N SER A 259 6.34 1.83 10.02
CA SER A 259 6.46 0.93 11.17
C SER A 259 5.21 0.06 11.38
N ALA A 260 4.01 0.62 11.17
CA ALA A 260 2.76 -0.11 11.24
C ALA A 260 2.64 -1.16 10.13
N LEU A 261 3.04 -0.84 8.90
CA LEU A 261 3.06 -1.79 7.78
C LEU A 261 4.10 -2.91 7.99
N ARG A 262 5.25 -2.60 8.59
CA ARG A 262 6.24 -3.60 9.01
C ARG A 262 5.66 -4.50 10.10
N GLY A 263 5.01 -3.93 11.12
CA GLY A 263 4.31 -4.68 12.15
C GLY A 263 3.21 -5.59 11.58
N LEU A 264 2.43 -5.08 10.61
CA LEU A 264 1.42 -5.86 9.90
C LEU A 264 2.02 -7.06 9.16
N SER A 265 3.25 -6.94 8.64
CA SER A 265 3.96 -8.04 7.98
C SER A 265 4.28 -9.17 8.96
N VAL A 266 4.59 -8.86 10.23
CA VAL A 266 4.79 -9.86 11.29
C VAL A 266 3.46 -10.48 11.71
N VAL A 267 2.42 -9.66 11.93
CA VAL A 267 1.08 -10.15 12.26
C VAL A 267 0.55 -11.11 11.19
N ARG A 268 0.87 -10.84 9.91
CA ARG A 268 0.48 -11.68 8.78
C ARG A 268 1.04 -13.09 8.86
N ILE A 269 2.20 -13.31 9.50
CA ILE A 269 2.75 -14.63 9.75
C ILE A 269 1.79 -15.43 10.64
N GLY A 270 1.39 -14.85 11.78
CA GLY A 270 0.43 -15.47 12.70
C GLY A 270 -0.91 -15.78 12.03
N LEU A 271 -1.43 -14.87 11.20
CA LEU A 271 -2.66 -15.11 10.43
C LEU A 271 -2.49 -16.25 9.39
N ALA A 272 -1.34 -16.33 8.74
CA ALA A 272 -1.05 -17.37 7.76
C ALA A 272 -0.96 -18.75 8.39
N MET A 273 -0.51 -18.85 9.64
CA MET A 273 -0.48 -20.12 10.38
C MET A 273 -1.88 -20.72 10.61
N LEU A 274 -2.93 -19.89 10.62
CA LEU A 274 -4.30 -20.30 10.92
C LEU A 274 -5.08 -20.75 9.68
N VAL A 275 -4.56 -20.52 8.47
CA VAL A 275 -5.26 -20.83 7.21
C VAL A 275 -4.68 -22.08 6.55
N PRO A 276 -5.45 -22.78 5.70
CA PRO A 276 -4.97 -23.95 4.96
C PRO A 276 -3.77 -23.65 4.05
N GLY A 277 -2.94 -24.66 3.78
CA GLY A 277 -1.74 -24.56 2.94
C GLY A 277 -2.02 -24.02 1.55
N ALA A 278 -3.15 -24.38 0.92
CA ALA A 278 -3.59 -23.81 -0.36
C ALA A 278 -3.73 -22.27 -0.31
N VAL A 279 -4.28 -21.75 0.79
CA VAL A 279 -4.42 -20.30 1.01
C VAL A 279 -3.07 -19.66 1.27
N GLN A 280 -2.19 -20.32 2.03
CA GLN A 280 -0.82 -19.83 2.26
C GLN A 280 -0.05 -19.73 0.95
N LEU A 281 -0.11 -20.77 0.10
CA LEU A 281 0.50 -20.78 -1.23
C LEU A 281 -0.04 -19.65 -2.11
N TYR A 282 -1.36 -19.46 -2.12
CA TYR A 282 -2.00 -18.33 -2.79
C TYR A 282 -1.43 -17.00 -2.30
N TRP A 283 -1.37 -16.78 -0.99
CA TRP A 283 -0.88 -15.54 -0.40
C TRP A 283 0.59 -15.28 -0.73
N VAL A 284 1.44 -16.32 -0.70
CA VAL A 284 2.86 -16.24 -1.06
C VAL A 284 3.01 -15.89 -2.55
N ALA A 285 2.35 -16.62 -3.44
CA ALA A 285 2.39 -16.35 -4.89
C ALA A 285 1.90 -14.92 -5.20
N SER A 286 0.82 -14.51 -4.55
CA SER A 286 0.20 -13.19 -4.74
C SER A 286 1.09 -12.06 -4.22
N ALA A 287 1.70 -12.21 -3.04
CA ALA A 287 2.64 -11.25 -2.47
C ALA A 287 3.95 -11.20 -3.27
N GLY A 288 4.43 -12.36 -3.75
CA GLY A 288 5.62 -12.48 -4.60
C GLY A 288 5.44 -11.79 -5.96
N PHE A 289 4.29 -11.97 -6.61
CA PHE A 289 3.95 -11.23 -7.81
C PHE A 289 3.93 -9.71 -7.56
N GLY A 290 3.29 -9.28 -6.46
CA GLY A 290 3.28 -7.87 -6.06
C GLY A 290 4.69 -7.29 -5.85
N LEU A 291 5.59 -8.07 -5.25
CA LEU A 291 6.97 -7.68 -5.04
C LEU A 291 7.72 -7.56 -6.38
N ALA A 292 7.61 -8.57 -7.24
CA ALA A 292 8.21 -8.54 -8.57
C ALA A 292 7.72 -7.34 -9.38
N GLN A 293 6.40 -7.09 -9.38
CA GLN A 293 5.80 -5.95 -10.03
C GLN A 293 6.33 -4.61 -9.50
N THR A 294 6.46 -4.48 -8.17
CA THR A 294 6.99 -3.27 -7.52
C THR A 294 8.46 -3.05 -7.87
N ILE A 295 9.28 -4.10 -7.82
CA ILE A 295 10.68 -4.07 -8.23
C ILE A 295 10.81 -3.58 -9.68
N VAL A 296 10.03 -4.16 -10.61
CA VAL A 296 10.04 -3.76 -12.03
C VAL A 296 9.67 -2.28 -12.18
N PHE A 297 8.63 -1.81 -11.51
CA PHE A 297 8.22 -0.41 -11.59
C PHE A 297 9.25 0.55 -11.00
N ASP A 298 9.82 0.22 -9.85
CA ASP A 298 10.84 1.05 -9.20
C ASP A 298 12.15 1.09 -10.01
N LEU A 299 12.52 -0.02 -10.65
CA LEU A 299 13.65 -0.07 -11.57
C LEU A 299 13.43 0.86 -12.77
N ILE A 300 12.24 0.83 -13.37
CA ILE A 300 11.88 1.72 -14.48
C ILE A 300 11.91 3.19 -14.03
N ASP A 301 11.33 3.49 -12.86
CA ASP A 301 11.29 4.86 -12.34
C ASP A 301 12.68 5.37 -11.94
N SER A 302 13.52 4.52 -11.34
CA SER A 302 14.91 4.84 -11.00
C SER A 302 15.72 5.16 -12.26
N ARG A 303 15.60 4.35 -13.32
CA ARG A 303 16.22 4.63 -14.62
C ARG A 303 15.78 5.97 -15.20
N ARG A 304 14.47 6.28 -15.15
CA ARG A 304 13.94 7.57 -15.61
C ARG A 304 14.51 8.75 -14.81
N ARG A 305 14.61 8.63 -13.48
CA ARG A 305 15.19 9.67 -12.62
C ARG A 305 16.67 9.91 -12.95
N ARG A 306 17.46 8.85 -13.11
CA ARG A 306 18.88 8.95 -13.51
C ARG A 306 19.06 9.61 -14.87
N HIS A 307 18.24 9.24 -15.86
CA HIS A 307 18.29 9.84 -17.18
C HIS A 307 17.99 11.34 -17.15
N LYS A 308 16.97 11.75 -16.39
CA LYS A 308 16.65 13.18 -16.19
C LYS A 308 17.79 13.94 -15.51
N ALA A 309 18.37 13.37 -14.44
CA ALA A 309 19.49 14.00 -13.75
C ALA A 309 20.73 14.14 -14.65
N ALA A 310 21.03 13.13 -15.49
CA ALA A 310 22.11 13.20 -16.47
C ALA A 310 21.87 14.29 -17.52
N LEU A 311 20.62 14.42 -18.01
CA LEU A 311 20.24 15.46 -18.95
C LEU A 311 20.40 16.86 -18.32
N GLU A 312 19.90 17.06 -17.11
CA GLU A 312 20.03 18.33 -16.37
C GLU A 312 21.51 18.69 -16.13
N ALA A 313 22.34 17.71 -15.76
CA ALA A 313 23.79 17.92 -15.62
C ALA A 313 24.46 18.30 -16.94
N SER A 314 24.06 17.68 -18.07
CA SER A 314 24.59 18.01 -19.39
C SER A 314 24.21 19.43 -19.85
N VAL A 315 22.96 19.85 -19.60
CA VAL A 315 22.49 21.21 -19.90
C VAL A 315 23.25 22.24 -19.06
N LYS A 316 23.44 21.97 -17.76
CA LYS A 316 24.22 22.83 -16.88
C LYS A 316 25.67 22.96 -17.35
N LYS A 317 26.31 21.85 -17.71
CA LYS A 317 27.68 21.86 -18.26
C LYS A 317 27.77 22.61 -19.58
N ALA A 318 26.75 22.54 -20.43
CA ALA A 318 26.70 23.30 -21.69
C ALA A 318 26.49 24.80 -21.46
N ALA A 319 25.71 25.19 -20.44
CA ALA A 319 25.53 26.59 -20.06
C ALA A 319 26.79 27.21 -19.41
N GLU A 320 27.58 26.39 -18.72
CA GLU A 320 28.85 26.78 -18.11
C GLU A 320 30.04 26.71 -19.09
N ALA A 321 29.86 26.13 -20.28
CA ALA A 321 30.90 26.11 -21.30
C ALA A 321 31.21 27.56 -21.73
N PRO A 322 32.49 27.97 -21.77
CA PRO A 322 32.84 29.32 -22.16
C PRO A 322 32.26 29.59 -23.55
N VAL A 323 31.52 30.70 -23.67
CA VAL A 323 31.04 31.22 -24.96
C VAL A 323 32.29 31.46 -25.81
N VAL A 324 32.65 30.47 -26.63
CA VAL A 324 33.68 30.63 -27.65
C VAL A 324 33.16 31.77 -28.52
N LYS A 325 33.76 32.95 -28.35
CA LYS A 325 33.55 34.10 -29.23
C LYS A 325 33.61 33.55 -30.65
N ARG A 326 32.45 33.43 -31.30
CA ARG A 326 32.41 33.18 -32.74
C ARG A 326 33.23 34.31 -33.32
N LEU A 327 34.41 33.98 -33.86
CA LEU A 327 35.25 34.89 -34.60
C LEU A 327 34.39 35.45 -35.73
N ILE A 328 33.78 36.62 -35.47
CA ILE A 328 33.34 37.52 -36.52
C ILE A 328 34.65 37.93 -37.19
N LYS A 329 35.04 37.22 -38.25
CA LYS A 329 36.12 37.67 -39.13
C LYS A 329 35.73 39.09 -39.57
N PRO A 330 36.54 40.12 -39.29
CA PRO A 330 36.27 41.43 -39.83
C PRO A 330 36.26 41.31 -41.36
N LEU A 331 35.18 41.78 -41.98
CA LEU A 331 35.08 41.87 -43.43
C LEU A 331 36.30 42.63 -43.96
N PRO A 332 36.95 42.14 -45.03
CA PRO A 332 38.11 42.80 -45.60
C PRO A 332 37.72 44.21 -46.04
N LYS A 333 38.48 45.21 -45.59
CA LYS A 333 38.29 46.61 -45.98
C LYS A 333 38.41 46.70 -47.50
N VAL A 334 37.32 47.10 -48.14
CA VAL A 334 37.31 47.46 -49.56
C VAL A 334 38.13 48.74 -49.71
N THR A 335 39.35 48.61 -50.21
CA THR A 335 40.15 49.73 -50.70
C THR A 335 39.47 50.31 -51.94
N LYS A 336 38.91 51.52 -51.81
CA LYS A 336 38.53 52.36 -52.95
C LYS A 336 39.80 52.80 -53.67
N LYS A 337 39.92 52.43 -54.95
CA LYS A 337 40.82 53.09 -55.91
C LYS A 337 40.11 54.27 -56.53
#